data_AF-F1W4K8-F1
#
_entry.id   AF-F1W4K8-F1
#
_cell.length_a   1.000
_cell.length_b   1.000
_cell.length_c   1.000
_cell.angle_alpha   90.00
_cell.angle_beta   90.00
_cell.angle_gamma   90.00
#
_symmetry.space_group_name_H-M   'P 1'
#
loop_
_entity.id
_entity.type
_entity.pdbx_description
1 polymer ?
#
loop_
_entity_poly.entity_id
_entity_poly.type
_entity_poly.pdbx_seq_one_letter_code
_entity_poly.pdbx_strand_id
1 'polypeptide(L)'
;MLARVWKRLDGGGSNDDNPDILAYMGHGDVQASYRQGGHEFSATMRQNFSTDRGAVQLGWAFPLTRNLKGYVQGFTGYGQTLIDYNYSHKSVGAGVTVDF
;
A
#
# COMPACT_ATOMS: atom_id res chain seq x y z
N MET A 1 -14.67 -2.17 -3.05
CA MET A 1 -13.85 -2.71 -1.94
C MET A 1 -13.32 -4.07 -2.37
N LEU A 2 -12.08 -4.39 -2.05
CA LEU A 2 -11.40 -5.64 -2.35
C LEU A 2 -10.65 -6.10 -1.10
N ALA A 3 -10.70 -7.39 -0.78
CA ALA A 3 -9.84 -8.00 0.22
C ALA A 3 -8.93 -9.01 -0.47
N ARG A 4 -7.63 -8.96 -0.17
CA ARG A 4 -6.64 -9.90 -0.71
C ARG A 4 -6.07 -10.71 0.44
N VAL A 5 -5.83 -12.00 0.19
CA VAL A 5 -5.17 -12.92 1.12
C VAL A 5 -4.04 -13.61 0.36
N TRP A 6 -2.90 -13.80 1.00
CA TRP A 6 -1.75 -14.48 0.42
C TRP A 6 -1.05 -15.37 1.42
N LYS A 7 -0.34 -16.36 0.86
CA LYS A 7 0.56 -17.23 1.59
C LYS A 7 1.91 -17.19 0.89
N ARG A 8 2.97 -17.03 1.68
CA ARG A 8 4.35 -17.15 1.18
C ARG A 8 4.63 -18.61 0.83
N LEU A 9 5.24 -18.83 -0.33
CA LEU A 9 5.72 -20.14 -0.75
C LEU A 9 7.24 -20.13 -0.54
N ASP A 10 7.70 -20.85 0.48
CA ASP A 10 9.13 -20.93 0.78
C ASP A 10 9.77 -22.02 -0.09
N GLY A 11 10.58 -21.59 -1.05
CA GLY A 11 11.27 -22.47 -2.00
C GLY A 11 12.59 -23.03 -1.47
N GLY A 12 12.69 -23.43 -0.20
CA GLY A 12 13.78 -24.25 0.38
C GLY A 12 15.25 -23.84 0.14
N GLY A 13 15.53 -22.69 -0.47
CA GLY A 13 16.87 -22.24 -0.84
C GLY A 13 17.55 -21.46 0.27
N SER A 14 18.87 -21.62 0.40
CA SER A 14 19.70 -20.96 1.41
C SER A 14 19.92 -19.46 1.20
N ASN A 15 19.28 -18.85 0.20
CA ASN A 15 19.42 -17.43 -0.14
C ASN A 15 18.07 -16.72 -0.04
N ASP A 16 17.51 -16.72 1.17
CA ASP A 16 16.29 -16.01 1.49
C ASP A 16 16.62 -14.60 1.99
N ASP A 17 16.41 -13.60 1.14
CA ASP A 17 16.79 -12.21 1.43
C ASP A 17 15.89 -11.56 2.52
N ASN A 18 14.65 -12.02 2.67
CA ASN A 18 13.66 -11.42 3.57
C ASN A 18 12.84 -12.51 4.28
N PRO A 19 13.46 -13.33 5.14
CA PRO A 19 12.83 -14.52 5.74
C PRO A 19 11.66 -14.20 6.66
N ASP A 20 11.65 -13.00 7.26
CA ASP A 20 10.63 -12.52 8.19
C ASP A 20 9.66 -11.53 7.53
N ILE A 21 9.60 -11.44 6.19
CA ILE A 21 8.74 -10.48 5.48
C ILE A 21 7.26 -10.54 5.90
N LEU A 22 6.75 -11.74 6.21
CA LEU A 22 5.37 -11.92 6.68
C LEU A 22 5.12 -11.27 8.04
N ALA A 23 6.13 -11.13 8.89
CA ALA A 23 6.03 -10.41 10.16
C ALA A 23 5.63 -8.95 9.98
N TYR A 24 5.88 -8.36 8.80
CA TYR A 24 5.60 -6.96 8.47
C TYR A 24 4.45 -6.79 7.47
N MET A 25 4.40 -7.64 6.44
CA MET A 25 3.38 -7.57 5.39
C MET A 25 2.05 -8.22 5.83
N GLY A 26 2.09 -9.14 6.80
CA GLY A 26 0.95 -9.95 7.18
C GLY A 26 0.54 -10.94 6.09
N HIS A 27 -0.70 -11.40 6.17
CA HIS A 27 -1.27 -12.43 5.28
C HIS A 27 -2.37 -11.89 4.35
N GLY A 28 -2.59 -10.59 4.34
CA GLY A 28 -3.65 -9.99 3.57
C GLY A 28 -3.70 -8.47 3.68
N ASP A 29 -4.49 -7.88 2.80
CA ASP A 29 -4.86 -6.46 2.84
C ASP A 29 -6.32 -6.24 2.48
N VAL A 30 -6.80 -5.07 2.89
CA VAL A 30 -8.11 -4.54 2.52
C VAL A 30 -7.89 -3.26 1.75
N GLN A 31 -8.58 -3.15 0.62
CA GLN A 31 -8.58 -1.98 -0.25
C GLN A 31 -10.00 -1.44 -0.41
N ALA A 32 -10.14 -0.15 -0.23
CA ALA A 32 -11.35 0.60 -0.51
C ALA A 32 -11.04 1.71 -1.51
N SER A 33 -11.95 1.92 -2.45
CA SER A 33 -11.93 3.05 -3.34
C SER A 33 -13.32 3.66 -3.42
N TYR A 34 -13.37 4.98 -3.50
CA TYR A 34 -14.59 5.75 -3.61
C TYR A 34 -14.40 6.87 -4.62
N ARG A 35 -15.35 7.03 -5.53
CA ARG A 35 -15.28 8.04 -6.58
C ARG A 35 -16.52 8.91 -6.56
N GLN A 36 -16.32 10.22 -6.51
CA GLN A 36 -17.40 11.20 -6.52
C GLN A 36 -16.95 12.49 -7.22
N GLY A 37 -17.72 12.94 -8.22
CA GLY A 37 -17.48 14.22 -8.89
C GLY A 37 -16.09 14.37 -9.52
N GLY A 38 -15.51 13.29 -10.06
CA GLY A 38 -14.15 13.28 -10.62
C GLY A 38 -13.04 13.12 -9.59
N HIS A 39 -13.34 13.22 -8.30
CA HIS A 39 -12.42 12.85 -7.22
C HIS A 39 -12.43 11.34 -7.01
N GLU A 40 -11.26 10.78 -6.75
CA GLU A 40 -11.08 9.37 -6.41
C GLU A 40 -10.26 9.27 -5.13
N PHE A 41 -10.84 8.64 -4.12
CA PHE A 41 -10.21 8.35 -2.85
C PHE A 41 -9.88 6.87 -2.81
N SER A 42 -8.67 6.52 -2.38
CA SER A 42 -8.25 5.15 -2.19
C SER A 42 -7.65 4.96 -0.81
N ALA A 43 -7.87 3.78 -0.23
CA ALA A 43 -7.32 3.38 1.04
C ALA A 43 -6.91 1.91 0.96
N THR A 44 -5.68 1.62 1.37
CA THR A 44 -5.14 0.26 1.51
C THR A 44 -4.68 0.09 2.95
N MET A 45 -5.15 -0.96 3.62
CA MET A 45 -4.76 -1.28 4.98
C MET A 45 -4.28 -2.72 5.08
N ARG A 46 -3.18 -2.92 5.82
CA ARG A 46 -2.61 -4.22 6.12
C ARG A 46 -2.30 -4.30 7.60
N GLN A 47 -2.54 -5.46 8.21
CA GLN A 47 -2.21 -5.73 9.61
C GLN A 47 -1.79 -7.20 9.75
N ASN A 48 -0.66 -7.42 10.42
CA ASN A 48 -0.30 -8.71 10.97
C ASN A 48 -0.68 -8.72 12.45
N PHE A 49 -1.75 -9.43 12.79
CA PHE A 49 -2.25 -9.53 14.16
C PHE A 49 -1.32 -10.30 15.11
N SER A 50 -0.41 -11.13 14.60
CA SER A 50 0.53 -11.90 15.42
C SER A 50 1.72 -11.07 15.89
N THR A 51 2.11 -10.03 15.13
CA THR A 51 3.26 -9.17 15.40
C THR A 51 2.90 -7.72 15.70
N ASP A 52 1.61 -7.39 15.57
CA ASP A 52 1.04 -6.04 15.66
C ASP A 52 1.67 -5.01 14.71
N ARG A 53 2.20 -5.49 13.57
CA ARG A 53 2.80 -4.66 12.53
C ARG A 53 1.86 -4.52 11.35
N GLY A 54 1.83 -3.34 10.74
CA GLY A 54 0.95 -3.07 9.62
C GLY A 54 1.31 -1.81 8.88
N ALA A 55 0.44 -1.45 7.93
CA ALA A 55 0.56 -0.23 7.18
C ALA A 55 -0.80 0.26 6.68
N VAL A 56 -0.90 1.58 6.52
CA VAL A 56 -2.02 2.25 5.90
C VAL A 56 -1.49 3.16 4.80
N GLN A 57 -2.10 3.09 3.63
CA GLN A 57 -1.88 4.00 2.52
C GLN A 57 -3.20 4.65 2.14
N LEU A 58 -3.19 5.97 2.01
CA LEU A 58 -4.32 6.77 1.54
C LEU A 58 -3.91 7.48 0.25
N GLY A 59 -4.85 7.56 -0.69
CA GLY A 59 -4.68 8.25 -1.95
C GLY A 59 -5.87 9.14 -2.24
N TRP A 60 -5.60 10.28 -2.87
CA TRP A 60 -6.61 11.19 -3.36
C TRP A 60 -6.21 11.72 -4.73
N ALA A 61 -6.95 11.32 -5.76
CA ALA A 61 -6.87 11.92 -7.08
C ALA A 61 -8.00 12.94 -7.25
N PHE A 62 -7.71 14.10 -7.82
CA PHE A 62 -8.68 15.14 -8.10
C PHE A 62 -8.50 15.70 -9.52
N PRO A 63 -9.58 16.10 -10.20
CA PRO A 63 -9.50 16.56 -11.58
C PRO A 63 -8.78 17.92 -11.64
N LEU A 64 -7.75 18.02 -12.48
CA LEU A 64 -7.13 19.30 -12.84
C LEU A 64 -7.65 19.78 -14.20
N THR A 65 -7.64 18.89 -15.20
CA THR A 65 -8.17 19.11 -16.56
C THR A 65 -8.84 17.84 -17.07
N ARG A 66 -9.32 17.83 -18.34
CA ARG A 66 -10.01 16.66 -18.92
C ARG A 66 -9.21 15.35 -18.87
N ASN A 67 -7.89 15.41 -18.98
CA ASN A 67 -7.01 14.22 -19.04
C ASN A 67 -5.92 14.22 -17.96
N LEU A 68 -5.93 15.23 -17.07
CA LEU A 68 -4.92 15.38 -16.03
C LEU A 68 -5.60 15.43 -14.67
N LYS A 69 -5.13 14.60 -13.75
CA LYS A 69 -5.52 14.62 -12.35
C LYS A 69 -4.32 14.95 -11.47
N GLY A 70 -4.55 15.76 -10.45
CA GLY A 70 -3.62 15.88 -9.34
C GLY A 70 -3.76 14.65 -8.46
N TYR A 71 -2.68 14.21 -7.83
CA TYR A 71 -2.67 13.06 -6.94
C TYR A 71 -1.88 13.36 -5.68
N VAL A 72 -2.45 13.04 -4.53
CA VAL A 72 -1.78 13.09 -3.22
C VAL A 72 -1.85 11.70 -2.61
N GLN A 73 -0.73 11.25 -2.04
CA GLN A 73 -0.61 9.97 -1.36
C GLN A 73 -0.01 10.19 0.03
N GLY A 74 -0.59 9.53 1.03
CA GLY A 74 -0.01 9.41 2.36
C GLY A 74 0.20 7.94 2.69
N PHE A 75 1.33 7.62 3.32
CA PHE A 75 1.64 6.29 3.81
C PHE A 75 2.13 6.36 5.26
N THR A 76 1.77 5.37 6.07
CA THR A 76 2.32 5.16 7.40
C THR A 76 2.42 3.67 7.70
N GLY A 77 3.55 3.24 8.25
CA GLY A 77 3.77 1.87 8.72
C GLY A 77 4.94 1.19 8.03
N TYR A 78 4.89 -0.15 7.95
CA TYR A 78 5.98 -0.99 7.45
C TYR A 78 5.78 -1.41 5.99
N GLY A 79 6.87 -1.65 5.25
CA GLY A 79 6.79 -2.23 3.91
C GLY A 79 6.12 -1.35 2.87
N GLN A 80 6.46 -0.07 2.86
CA GLN A 80 6.20 0.78 1.70
C GLN A 80 7.03 0.30 0.49
N THR A 81 8.27 -0.10 0.75
CA THR A 81 9.21 -0.65 -0.24
C THR A 81 9.66 -2.03 0.23
N LEU A 82 10.19 -2.84 -0.70
CA LEU A 82 10.79 -4.13 -0.34
C LEU A 82 12.12 -3.97 0.39
N ILE A 83 12.86 -2.90 0.10
CA ILE A 83 14.15 -2.61 0.75
C ILE A 83 13.92 -2.24 2.22
N ASP A 84 12.89 -1.44 2.51
CA ASP A 84 12.56 -0.94 3.84
C ASP A 84 11.37 -1.69 4.46
N TYR A 85 11.21 -2.99 4.14
CA TYR A 85 10.05 -3.75 4.61
C TYR A 85 9.95 -3.84 6.13
N ASN A 86 11.10 -3.87 6.79
CA ASN A 86 11.23 -3.98 8.24
C ASN A 86 11.33 -2.63 8.96
N TYR A 87 11.23 -1.52 8.25
CA TYR A 87 11.30 -0.16 8.80
C TYR A 87 9.92 0.51 8.74
N SER A 88 9.55 1.19 9.83
CA SER A 88 8.31 1.98 9.86
C SER A 88 8.61 3.43 9.57
N HIS A 89 7.99 3.96 8.52
CA HIS A 89 8.09 5.38 8.22
C HIS A 89 6.73 5.97 7.85
N LYS A 90 6.71 7.29 7.78
CA LYS A 90 5.57 8.09 7.30
C LYS A 90 6.05 8.85 6.08
N SER A 91 5.28 8.80 5.00
CA SER A 91 5.59 9.55 3.80
C SER A 91 4.35 10.23 3.25
N VAL A 92 4.54 11.39 2.65
CA VAL A 92 3.50 12.12 1.93
C VAL A 92 4.10 12.51 0.59
N GLY A 93 3.39 12.22 -0.49
CA GLY A 93 3.78 12.55 -1.85
C GLY A 93 2.65 13.29 -2.55
N ALA A 94 3.00 14.18 -3.46
CA ALA A 94 2.08 14.84 -4.36
C ALA A 94 2.63 14.78 -5.79
N GLY A 95 1.75 14.66 -6.76
CA GLY A 95 2.12 14.56 -8.17
C GLY A 95 0.92 14.71 -9.08
N VAL A 96 1.10 14.26 -10.32
CA VAL A 96 0.05 14.27 -11.35
C VAL A 96 -0.07 12.89 -11.96
N THR A 97 -1.28 12.53 -12.37
CA THR A 97 -1.55 11.33 -13.16
C THR A 97 -2.31 11.72 -14.42
N VAL A 98 -2.04 10.99 -15.50
CA VAL A 98 -2.65 11.21 -16.81
C VAL A 98 -3.61 10.06 -17.08
N ASP A 99 -4.86 10.40 -17.37
CA ASP A 99 -5.86 9.44 -17.85
C ASP A 99 -5.83 9.45 -19.38
N PHE A 100 -5.36 8.34 -19.98
CA PHE A 100 -5.34 8.10 -21.43
C PHE A 100 -6.63 7.45 -21.92
#